data_AF-A0A9D7RYK8-F1
#
_entry.id   AF-A0A9D7RYK8-F1
#
_cell.length_a   1.000
_cell.length_b   1.000
_cell.length_c   1.000
_cell.angle_alpha   90.00
_cell.angle_beta   90.00
_cell.angle_gamma   90.00
#
_symmetry.space_group_name_H-M   'P 1'
#
loop_
_entity.id
_entity.type
_entity.pdbx_description
1 polymer ?
#
loop_
_entity_poly.entity_id
_entity_poly.type
_entity_poly.pdbx_seq_one_letter_code
_entity_poly.pdbx_strand_id
1 'polypeptide(L)' 'MPSIVRFAFIVLLSLLALLPVAAATLKEAIEQVERETGGKVLSADTIRTRGTVVYRIKVLMPDGRVRVFQIPA' A
#
# COMPACT_ATOMS: atom_id res chain seq x y z
N MET A 1 20.20 46.19 -6.98
CA MET A 1 20.00 45.23 -5.87
C MET A 1 18.57 44.69 -5.95
N PRO A 2 18.36 43.39 -5.68
CA PRO A 2 17.80 42.46 -6.67
C PRO A 2 16.33 42.05 -6.45
N SER A 3 15.64 41.85 -7.59
CA SER A 3 14.93 40.62 -7.97
C SER A 3 13.53 40.29 -7.41
N ILE A 4 12.57 40.51 -8.31
CA ILE A 4 11.15 40.10 -8.46
C ILE A 4 10.86 38.57 -8.28
N VAL A 5 11.81 37.75 -7.79
CA VAL A 5 11.75 36.28 -7.89
C VAL A 5 11.09 35.59 -6.68
N ARG A 6 10.63 36.33 -5.67
CA ARG A 6 10.15 35.73 -4.40
C ARG A 6 8.72 35.16 -4.42
N PHE A 7 7.91 35.42 -5.45
CA PHE A 7 6.48 35.05 -5.43
C PHE A 7 6.11 33.81 -6.27
N ALA A 8 7.04 33.23 -7.01
CA ALA A 8 6.77 32.10 -7.91
C ALA A 8 7.22 30.74 -7.36
N PHE A 9 7.18 30.52 -6.04
CA PHE A 9 7.65 29.25 -5.43
C PHE A 9 6.69 28.61 -4.42
N ILE A 10 5.43 29.04 -4.35
CA ILE A 10 4.40 28.41 -3.49
C ILE A 10 3.24 27.85 -4.32
N VAL A 11 3.49 27.46 -5.57
CA VAL A 11 2.46 26.80 -6.40
C VAL A 11 2.90 25.43 -6.91
N LEU A 12 4.20 25.08 -6.84
CA LEU A 12 4.69 23.80 -7.35
C LEU A 12 4.70 22.68 -6.29
N LEU A 13 4.46 22.98 -5.01
CA LEU A 13 4.50 22.00 -3.90
C LEU A 13 3.11 21.50 -3.47
N SER A 14 2.12 21.52 -4.37
CA SER A 14 0.75 21.09 -4.03
C SER A 14 0.26 19.90 -4.86
N LEU A 15 1.11 19.34 -5.73
CA LEU A 15 0.70 18.27 -6.65
C LEU A 15 1.04 16.85 -6.15
N LEU A 16 1.69 16.70 -4.98
CA LEU A 16 2.09 15.38 -4.46
C LEU A 16 1.13 14.77 -3.41
N ALA A 17 -0.06 15.34 -3.22
CA ALA A 17 -0.99 14.91 -2.17
C ALA A 17 -2.11 13.96 -2.64
N LEU A 18 -2.07 13.47 -3.88
CA LEU A 18 -3.08 12.52 -4.41
C LEU A 18 -2.63 11.06 -4.38
N LEU A 19 -1.59 10.69 -3.62
CA LEU A 19 -1.21 9.28 -3.50
C LEU A 19 -2.34 8.51 -2.80
N PRO A 20 -2.95 7.50 -3.43
CA PRO A 20 -4.01 6.74 -2.83
C PRO A 20 -3.47 6.00 -1.59
N VAL A 21 -3.82 6.50 -0.40
CA VAL A 21 -3.44 5.91 0.90
C VAL A 21 -3.76 4.41 0.95
N ALA A 22 -4.87 4.00 0.33
CA ALA A 22 -5.29 2.60 0.24
C ALA A 22 -4.31 1.69 -0.53
N ALA A 23 -3.57 2.23 -1.51
CA ALA A 23 -2.57 1.46 -2.25
C ALA A 23 -1.28 1.30 -1.42
N ALA A 24 -0.95 2.31 -0.61
CA ALA A 24 0.18 2.23 0.31
C ALA A 24 -0.05 1.15 1.38
N THR A 25 -1.26 1.09 1.95
CA THR A 25 -1.61 0.13 3.00
C THR A 25 -1.70 -1.32 2.50
N LEU A 26 -2.19 -1.57 1.28
CA LEU A 26 -2.16 -2.92 0.69
C LEU A 26 -0.71 -3.41 0.48
N LYS A 27 0.16 -2.52 -0.01
CA LYS A 27 1.58 -2.84 -0.22
C LYS A 27 2.26 -3.18 1.10
N GLU A 28 2.02 -2.39 2.15
CA GLU A 28 2.57 -2.64 3.48
C GLU A 28 2.12 -4.00 4.04
N ALA A 29 0.85 -4.35 3.87
CA ALA A 29 0.31 -5.66 4.26
C ALA A 29 0.96 -6.82 3.49
N ILE A 30 1.22 -6.65 2.18
CA ILE A 30 1.95 -7.63 1.37
C ILE A 30 3.36 -7.85 1.93
N GLU A 31 4.11 -6.76 2.12
CA GLU A 31 5.49 -6.84 2.60
C GLU A 31 5.56 -7.44 4.01
N GLN A 32 4.61 -7.11 4.89
CA GLN A 32 4.52 -7.71 6.21
C GLN A 32 4.33 -9.22 6.12
N VAL A 33 3.38 -9.69 5.30
CA VAL A 33 3.12 -11.12 5.13
C VAL A 33 4.33 -11.85 4.55
N GLU A 34 5.02 -11.28 3.56
CA GLU A 34 6.22 -11.90 3.00
C GLU A 34 7.35 -12.00 4.03
N ARG A 35 7.58 -10.95 4.83
CA ARG A 35 8.58 -10.94 5.90
C ARG A 35 8.27 -11.97 6.99
N GLU A 36 7.02 -12.07 7.42
CA GLU A 36 6.61 -12.96 8.51
C GLU A 36 6.56 -14.43 8.09
N THR A 37 6.14 -14.70 6.86
CA THR A 37 5.93 -16.08 6.39
C THR A 37 7.15 -16.67 5.67
N GLY A 38 8.02 -15.81 5.13
CA GLY A 38 9.05 -16.22 4.17
C GLY A 38 8.46 -16.81 2.87
N GLY A 39 7.15 -16.67 2.65
CA GLY A 39 6.43 -17.14 1.48
C GLY A 39 6.35 -16.09 0.39
N LYS A 40 5.92 -16.50 -0.80
CA LYS A 40 5.74 -15.62 -1.96
C LYS A 40 4.27 -15.25 -2.12
N VAL A 41 3.96 -13.96 -2.22
CA VAL A 41 2.59 -13.53 -2.50
C VAL A 41 2.23 -13.84 -3.96
N LEU A 42 1.09 -14.51 -4.14
CA LEU A 42 0.54 -14.86 -5.46
C LEU A 42 -0.53 -13.86 -5.90
N SER A 43 -1.31 -13.33 -4.96
CA SER A 43 -2.42 -12.41 -5.21
C SER A 43 -2.79 -11.70 -3.92
N ALA A 44 -3.19 -10.43 -4.02
CA ALA A 44 -3.62 -9.63 -2.90
C ALA A 44 -4.84 -8.78 -3.33
N ASP A 45 -5.97 -9.02 -2.68
CA ASP A 45 -7.25 -8.39 -3.01
C ASP A 45 -7.70 -7.47 -1.87
N THR A 46 -8.32 -6.34 -2.20
CA THR A 46 -8.99 -5.48 -1.22
C THR A 46 -10.48 -5.81 -1.20
N ILE A 47 -10.97 -6.35 -0.09
CA ILE A 47 -12.37 -6.69 0.12
C ILE A 47 -13.02 -5.61 0.97
N ARG A 48 -14.12 -5.03 0.49
CA ARG A 48 -14.97 -4.11 1.26
C ARG A 48 -16.22 -4.84 1.69
N THR A 49 -16.44 -4.99 2.99
CA THR A 49 -17.63 -5.64 3.54
C THR A 49 -18.13 -4.87 4.75
N ARG A 50 -19.41 -4.46 4.72
CA ARG A 50 -20.09 -3.77 5.84
C ARG A 50 -19.33 -2.56 6.40
N GLY A 51 -18.66 -1.80 5.54
CA GLY A 51 -17.86 -0.63 5.92
C GLY A 51 -16.43 -0.94 6.39
N THR A 52 -16.06 -2.21 6.52
CA THR A 52 -14.68 -2.62 6.83
C THR A 52 -13.94 -2.98 5.54
N VAL A 53 -12.67 -2.57 5.47
CA VAL A 53 -11.74 -2.95 4.41
C VAL A 53 -10.83 -4.04 4.95
N VAL A 54 -10.72 -5.16 4.23
CA VAL A 54 -9.86 -6.30 4.58
C VAL A 54 -9.03 -6.68 3.37
N TYR A 55 -7.72 -6.81 3.56
CA TYR A 55 -6.80 -7.34 2.58
C TYR A 55 -6.77 -8.86 2.65
N ARG A 56 -7.08 -9.51 1.52
CA ARG A 56 -6.98 -10.96 1.37
C ARG A 56 -5.74 -11.29 0.56
N ILE A 57 -4.75 -11.89 1.21
CA ILE A 57 -3.43 -12.13 0.61
C ILE A 57 -3.22 -13.63 0.48
N LYS A 58 -3.08 -14.11 -0.76
CA LYS A 58 -2.75 -15.51 -1.08
C LYS A 58 -1.24 -15.66 -1.15
N VAL A 59 -0.69 -16.59 -0.36
CA VAL A 59 0.74 -16.79 -0.21
C VAL A 59 1.09 -18.24 -0.52
N LEU A 60 2.08 -18.45 -1.36
CA LEU A 60 2.76 -19.72 -1.51
C LEU A 60 3.79 -19.85 -0.38
N MET A 61 3.52 -20.75 0.54
CA MET A 61 4.41 -21.06 1.65
C MET A 61 5.63 -21.86 1.16
N PRO A 62 6.76 -21.84 1.90
CA PRO A 62 7.95 -22.64 1.55
C PRO A 62 7.68 -24.15 1.45
N ASP A 63 6.63 -24.64 2.12
CA ASP A 63 6.19 -26.05 2.06
C ASP A 63 5.36 -26.39 0.81
N GLY A 64 5.20 -25.44 -0.13
CA GLY A 64 4.46 -25.61 -1.37
C GLY A 64 2.94 -25.43 -1.24
N ARG A 65 2.41 -25.16 -0.05
CA ARG A 65 0.97 -24.95 0.15
C ARG A 65 0.59 -23.49 -0.02
N VAL A 66 -0.61 -23.25 -0.53
CA VAL A 66 -1.19 -21.91 -0.58
C VAL A 66 -1.97 -21.64 0.70
N ARG A 67 -1.66 -20.53 1.37
CA ARG A 67 -2.41 -20.02 2.52
C ARG A 67 -3.02 -18.67 2.20
N VAL A 68 -4.11 -18.33 2.89
CA VAL A 68 -4.81 -17.05 2.73
C VAL A 68 -4.77 -16.30 4.05
N PHE A 69 -4.20 -15.09 4.02
CA PHE A 69 -4.15 -14.17 5.14
C PHE A 69 -5.20 -13.09 4.96
N GLN A 70 -5.83 -12.69 6.06
CA GLN A 70 -6.80 -11.60 6.11
C GLN A 70 -6.30 -10.53 7.07
N ILE A 71 -5.99 -9.35 6.53
CA ILE A 71 -5.43 -8.24 7.29
C ILE A 71 -6.41 -7.06 7.22
N PRO A 72 -6.89 -6.52 8.34
CA PRO A 72 -7.70 -5.30 8.32
C PRO A 72 -6.88 -4.12 7.80
N ALA A 73 -7.47 -3.27 6.96
CA ALA A 73 -6.84 -2.06 6.47
C ALA A 73 -6.79 -0.92 7.50
#